data_AF-A0A8C8AIF1-F1
#
_entry.id   AF-A0A8C8AIF1-F1
#
_cell.length_a   1.000
_cell.length_b   1.000
_cell.length_c   1.000
_cell.angle_alpha   90.00
_cell.angle_beta   90.00
_cell.angle_gamma   90.00
#
_symmetry.space_group_name_H-M   'P 1'
#
loop_
_entity.id
_entity.type
_entity.pdbx_description
1 polymer ?
#
loop_
_entity_poly.entity_id
_entity_poly.type
_entity_poly.pdbx_seq_one_letter_code
_entity_poly.pdbx_strand_id
1 'polypeptide(L)' 'MGERKGTNKYYPPDFDPAKHGSLNKYHHSHPLRERARKLAQGILIIRFEMPYNIWCDGCKNHIGMGE' A
#
# COMPACT_ATOMS: atom_id res chain seq x y z
N MET A 1 6.47 -15.86 -9.19
CA MET A 1 6.55 -14.90 -8.06
C MET A 1 8.00 -14.90 -7.58
N GLY A 2 8.66 -13.74 -7.54
CA GLY A 2 10.01 -13.63 -6.99
C GLY A 2 10.04 -13.82 -5.48
N GLU A 3 11.18 -14.24 -4.95
CA GLU A 3 11.38 -14.42 -3.51
C GLU A 3 11.12 -13.12 -2.74
N ARG A 4 10.46 -13.22 -1.57
CA ARG A 4 10.13 -12.07 -0.72
C ARG A 4 11.35 -11.22 -0.32
N LYS A 5 12.55 -11.81 -0.34
CA LYS A 5 13.83 -11.17 -0.01
C LYS A 5 14.86 -11.30 -1.15
N GLY A 6 14.42 -11.27 -2.41
CA GLY A 6 15.36 -11.25 -3.54
C GLY A 6 16.27 -10.03 -3.47
N THR A 7 17.58 -10.26 -3.29
CA THR A 7 18.61 -9.22 -3.25
C THR A 7 18.93 -8.70 -4.64
N ASN A 8 18.85 -9.56 -5.65
CA ASN A 8 19.09 -9.21 -7.04
C ASN A 8 17.76 -8.92 -7.75
N LYS A 9 17.61 -7.69 -8.24
CA LYS A 9 16.49 -7.25 -9.10
C LYS A 9 17.02 -7.09 -10.51
N TYR A 10 16.27 -7.57 -11.50
CA TYR A 10 16.59 -7.30 -12.90
C TYR A 10 16.39 -5.80 -13.18
N TYR A 11 17.43 -5.16 -13.70
CA TYR A 11 17.37 -3.81 -14.23
C TYR A 11 17.44 -3.90 -15.76
N PRO A 12 16.48 -3.32 -16.49
CA PRO A 12 16.55 -3.29 -17.94
C PRO A 12 17.79 -2.50 -18.40
N PRO A 13 18.38 -2.83 -19.55
CA PRO A 13 19.62 -2.20 -20.04
C PRO A 13 19.47 -0.68 -20.27
N ASP A 14 18.24 -0.21 -20.50
CA ASP A 14 17.94 1.20 -20.71
C ASP A 14 17.68 1.98 -19.39
N PHE A 15 17.70 1.30 -18.24
CA PHE A 15 17.41 1.92 -16.95
C PHE A 15 18.64 2.61 -16.36
N ASP A 16 18.65 3.93 -16.47
CA ASP A 16 19.58 4.81 -15.75
C ASP A 16 18.97 5.28 -14.40
N PRO A 17 19.54 4.89 -13.24
CA PRO A 17 19.04 5.29 -11.93
C PRO A 17 19.08 6.81 -11.70
N ALA A 18 19.97 7.56 -12.38
CA ALA A 18 20.05 9.01 -12.25
C ALA A 18 18.92 9.73 -13.01
N LYS A 19 18.45 9.16 -14.13
CA LYS A 19 17.38 9.74 -14.97
C LYS A 19 15.99 9.25 -14.58
N HIS A 20 15.84 7.96 -14.30
CA HIS A 20 14.54 7.32 -14.05
C HIS A 20 14.19 7.26 -12.56
N GLY A 21 15.17 7.47 -11.67
CA GLY A 21 15.00 7.48 -10.22
C GLY A 21 14.71 6.09 -9.66
N SER A 22 13.43 5.69 -9.60
CA SER A 22 13.03 4.38 -9.09
C SER A 22 12.54 3.46 -10.20
N LEU A 23 12.82 2.16 -10.07
CA LEU A 23 12.33 1.14 -10.99
C LEU A 23 10.78 1.13 -11.06
N ASN A 24 10.10 1.50 -9.97
CA ASN A 24 8.65 1.65 -9.95
C ASN A 24 8.17 2.77 -10.89
N LYS A 25 8.89 3.90 -10.93
CA LYS A 25 8.59 5.04 -11.82
C LYS A 25 8.87 4.68 -13.28
N TYR A 26 9.92 3.90 -13.54
CA TYR A 26 10.23 3.36 -14.86
C TYR A 26 9.11 2.46 -15.39
N HIS A 27 8.49 1.64 -14.54
CA HIS A 27 7.36 0.78 -14.91
C HIS A 27 5.98 1.41 -14.68
N HIS A 28 5.89 2.73 -14.46
CA HIS A 28 4.62 3.45 -14.18
C HIS A 28 3.77 2.82 -13.07
N SER A 29 4.41 2.17 -12.10
CA SER A 29 3.75 1.46 -11.00
C SER A 29 3.76 2.29 -9.72
N HIS A 30 2.64 2.30 -9.00
CA HIS A 30 2.54 3.00 -7.73
C HIS A 30 3.23 2.19 -6.60
N PRO A 31 4.04 2.81 -5.72
CA PRO A 31 4.71 2.11 -4.61
C PRO A 31 3.75 1.37 -3.68
N LEU A 32 2.59 1.97 -3.40
CA LEU A 32 1.53 1.39 -2.57
C LEU A 32 0.60 0.43 -3.34
N ARG A 33 0.84 0.21 -4.63
CA ARG A 33 0.12 -0.71 -5.52
C ARG A 33 -1.41 -0.56 -5.38
N GLU A 34 -2.12 -1.68 -5.17
CA GLU A 34 -3.58 -1.76 -5.07
C GLU A 34 -4.16 -0.91 -3.95
N ARG A 35 -3.40 -0.64 -2.87
CA ARG A 35 -3.88 0.18 -1.76
C ARG A 35 -4.15 1.63 -2.17
N ALA A 36 -3.42 2.11 -3.17
CA ALA A 36 -3.55 3.46 -3.72
C ALA A 36 -4.46 3.53 -4.96
N ARG A 37 -5.29 2.51 -5.23
CA ARG A 37 -6.20 2.51 -6.39
C ARG A 37 -7.13 3.72 -6.43
N LYS A 38 -7.50 4.27 -5.28
CA LYS A 38 -8.38 5.45 -5.14
C LYS A 38 -7.64 6.72 -4.69
N LEU A 39 -6.33 6.81 -4.93
CA LEU A 39 -5.53 7.96 -4.47
C LEU A 39 -5.97 9.28 -5.10
N ALA A 40 -6.49 9.27 -6.33
CA ALA A 40 -7.07 10.44 -6.98
C ALA A 40 -8.30 11.01 -6.22
N GLN A 41 -8.97 10.19 -5.40
CA GLN A 41 -10.09 10.59 -4.55
C GLN A 41 -9.63 10.90 -3.10
N GLY A 42 -8.32 10.85 -2.82
CA GLY A 42 -7.77 11.02 -1.47
C GLY A 42 -7.96 9.81 -0.54
N ILE A 43 -8.35 8.63 -1.06
CA ILE A 43 -8.65 7.44 -0.25
C ILE A 43 -7.50 6.43 -0.34
N LEU A 44 -6.98 6.02 0.83
CA LEU A 44 -5.97 4.96 0.96
C LEU A 44 -6.56 3.75 1.71
N ILE A 45 -6.40 2.55 1.14
CA ILE A 45 -6.88 1.32 1.78
C ILE A 45 -5.81 0.80 2.74
N ILE A 46 -6.08 0.85 4.03
CA ILE A 46 -5.22 0.33 5.10
C ILE A 46 -5.98 -0.69 5.95
N ARG A 47 -5.25 -1.63 6.55
CA ARG A 47 -5.75 -2.49 7.63
C ARG A 47 -5.24 -1.88 8.93
N PHE A 48 -6.15 -1.57 9.84
CA PHE A 48 -5.85 -1.06 11.17
C PHE A 48 -6.75 -1.79 12.17
N GLU A 49 -6.34 -1.80 13.43
CA GLU A 49 -7.11 -2.32 14.56
C GLU A 49 -7.70 -1.14 15.32
N MET A 50 -8.91 -1.30 15.86
CA MET A 50 -9.58 -0.24 16.61
C MET A 50 -8.82 0.06 17.93
N PRO A 51 -8.28 1.29 18.13
CA PRO A 51 -7.48 1.61 19.32
C PRO A 51 -8.30 1.85 20.59
N TYR A 52 -9.62 1.95 20.49
CA TYR A 52 -10.52 2.16 21.62
C TYR A 52 -11.86 1.50 21.36
N ASN A 53 -12.56 1.21 22.46
CA ASN A 53 -13.92 0.69 22.44
C ASN A 53 -14.88 1.73 21.86
N ILE A 54 -15.67 1.34 20.87
CA ILE A 54 -16.68 2.20 20.25
C ILE A 54 -18.03 1.50 20.20
N TRP A 55 -19.08 2.27 20.41
CA TRP A 55 -20.46 1.82 20.24
C TRP A 55 -20.99 2.28 18.89
N CYS A 56 -21.52 1.35 18.10
CA CYS A 56 -22.15 1.69 16.84
C CYS A 56 -23.56 2.26 17.08
N ASP A 57 -23.84 3.48 16.62
CA ASP A 57 -25.15 4.13 16.79
C ASP A 57 -26.28 3.40 16.02
N GLY A 58 -25.95 2.77 14.89
CA GLY A 58 -26.94 2.07 14.06
C GLY A 58 -27.43 0.75 14.64
N CYS A 59 -26.52 -0.10 15.14
CA CYS A 59 -26.85 -1.45 15.63
C CYS A 59 -26.65 -1.64 17.14
N LYS A 60 -26.19 -0.61 17.86
CA LYS A 60 -25.88 -0.63 19.30
C LYS A 60 -24.92 -1.75 19.74
N ASN A 61 -24.15 -2.29 18.80
CA ASN A 61 -23.13 -3.27 19.11
C ASN A 61 -21.84 -2.59 19.58
N HIS A 62 -21.15 -3.27 20.50
CA HIS A 62 -19.86 -2.86 21.02
C HIS A 62 -18.74 -3.44 20.14
N ILE A 63 -17.89 -2.58 19.60
CA ILE A 63 -16.66 -2.97 18.90
C ILE A 63 -15.53 -2.85 19.92
N GLY A 64 -14.92 -3.98 20.24
CA GLY A 64 -13.82 -4.06 21.19
C GLY A 64 -12.53 -3.44 20.64
N MET A 65 -11.70 -2.95 21.55
CA MET A 65 -10.33 -2.55 21.24
C MET A 65 -9.54 -3.75 20.67
N GLY A 66 -8.93 -3.57 19.50
CA GLY A 66 -8.12 -4.60 18.84
C GLY A 66 -8.89 -5.47 17.82
N GLU A 67 -10.19 -5.25 17.64
CA GLU A 67 -11.00 -5.87 16.57
C GLU A 67 -10.79 -5.20 15.19
#